data_AF-A0A9E0UB42-F1
#
_entry.id   AF-A0A9E0UB42-F1
#
_cell.length_a   1.000
_cell.length_b   1.000
_cell.length_c   1.000
_cell.angle_alpha   90.00
_cell.angle_beta   90.00
_cell.angle_gamma   90.00
#
_symmetry.space_group_name_H-M   'P 1'
#
loop_
_entity.id
_entity.type
_entity.pdbx_description
1 polymer ?
#
loop_
_entity_poly.entity_id
_entity_poly.type
_entity_poly.pdbx_seq_one_letter_code
_entity_poly.pdbx_strand_id
1 'polypeptide(L)'
;MTVRIFLLPTQGDIIDFRLGHRPANLLVRDFETEAELEAYRDGIDSVRDAYDRIENLKVVGNTVAYTRRCEDPDADAVATDTEVAFGTPAEAEAYRRGIADAEGLAAPLVVDDSDDRFEELLAWTAAGSDCAA
;
A
#
# COMPACT_ATOMS: atom_id res chain seq x y z
N MET A 1 10.86 1.31 -17.71
CA MET A 1 11.01 0.09 -16.91
C MET A 1 9.95 0.19 -15.84
N THR A 2 9.12 -0.82 -15.66
CA THR A 2 8.02 -0.79 -14.69
C THR A 2 8.52 -1.39 -13.38
N VAL A 3 8.26 -0.73 -12.27
CA VAL A 3 8.57 -1.22 -10.92
C VAL A 3 7.34 -1.94 -10.39
N ARG A 4 7.46 -3.24 -10.11
CA ARG A 4 6.37 -4.07 -9.59
C ARG A 4 6.58 -4.31 -8.11
N ILE A 5 5.51 -4.19 -7.33
CA ILE A 5 5.49 -4.63 -5.94
C ILE A 5 4.29 -5.53 -5.66
N PHE A 6 4.41 -6.24 -4.56
CA PHE A 6 3.34 -7.00 -3.96
C PHE A 6 3.00 -6.44 -2.59
N LEU A 7 1.70 -6.31 -2.29
CA LEU A 7 1.22 -5.96 -0.96
C LEU A 7 0.56 -7.19 -0.31
N LEU A 8 1.07 -7.56 0.85
CA LEU A 8 0.47 -8.55 1.74
C LEU A 8 -0.36 -7.82 2.79
N PRO A 9 -1.70 -7.91 2.73
CA PRO A 9 -2.56 -7.01 3.48
C PRO A 9 -2.72 -7.41 4.95
N THR A 10 -2.53 -8.69 5.29
CA THR A 10 -2.80 -9.21 6.64
C THR A 10 -1.58 -9.86 7.26
N GLN A 11 -1.53 -9.90 8.59
CA GLN A 11 -0.49 -10.64 9.33
C GLN A 11 -0.50 -12.14 9.00
N GLY A 12 -1.66 -12.72 8.68
CA GLY A 12 -1.75 -14.10 8.22
C GLY A 12 -0.99 -14.31 6.91
N ASP A 13 -1.25 -13.45 5.91
CA ASP A 13 -0.56 -13.48 4.61
C ASP A 13 0.95 -13.25 4.76
N ILE A 14 1.35 -12.35 5.67
CA ILE A 14 2.77 -12.07 5.97
C ILE A 14 3.44 -13.28 6.61
N ILE A 15 2.78 -13.95 7.56
CA ILE A 15 3.30 -15.15 8.22
C ILE A 15 3.42 -16.29 7.21
N ASP A 16 2.36 -16.55 6.44
CA ASP A 16 2.37 -17.59 5.40
C ASP A 16 3.51 -17.33 4.42
N PHE A 17 3.62 -16.11 3.91
CA PHE A 17 4.72 -15.71 3.05
C PHE A 17 6.05 -16.03 3.73
N ARG A 18 6.33 -15.52 4.95
CA ARG A 18 7.58 -15.75 5.69
C ARG A 18 7.91 -17.23 5.94
N LEU A 19 6.91 -18.10 6.03
CA LEU A 19 7.08 -19.55 6.23
C LEU A 19 7.30 -20.34 4.93
N GLY A 20 7.27 -19.70 3.75
CA GLY A 20 7.37 -20.41 2.48
C GLY A 20 6.03 -20.84 1.90
N HIS A 21 4.92 -20.36 2.47
CA HIS A 21 3.58 -20.66 2.02
C HIS A 21 3.02 -19.54 1.16
N ARG A 22 2.14 -19.92 0.22
CA ARG A 22 1.47 -18.95 -0.64
C ARG A 22 0.46 -18.15 0.20
N PRO A 23 0.56 -16.82 0.26
CA PRO A 23 -0.43 -15.98 0.93
C PRO A 23 -1.79 -16.11 0.23
N ALA A 24 -2.86 -16.00 1.00
CA ALA A 24 -4.23 -16.10 0.49
C ALA A 24 -4.64 -14.81 -0.23
N ASN A 25 -4.21 -13.65 0.29
CA ASN A 25 -4.47 -12.35 -0.28
C ASN A 25 -3.15 -11.69 -0.69
N LEU A 26 -3.14 -11.17 -1.91
CA LEU A 26 -1.99 -10.50 -2.50
C LEU A 26 -2.51 -9.44 -3.45
N LEU A 27 -2.07 -8.19 -3.27
CA LEU A 27 -2.30 -7.15 -4.27
C LEU A 27 -1.03 -6.95 -5.07
N VAL A 28 -1.17 -6.83 -6.39
CA VAL A 28 -0.06 -6.49 -7.30
C VAL A 28 -0.21 -5.03 -7.69
N ARG A 29 0.90 -4.28 -7.65
CA ARG A 29 0.95 -2.90 -8.13
C ARG A 29 2.15 -2.73 -9.05
N ASP A 30 1.94 -1.90 -10.05
CA ASP A 30 2.93 -1.55 -11.06
C ASP A 30 3.05 -0.02 -11.10
N PHE A 31 4.29 0.47 -11.13
CA PHE A 31 4.65 1.89 -11.16
C PHE A 31 5.59 2.17 -12.32
N GLU A 32 5.51 3.36 -12.91
CA GLU A 32 6.38 3.71 -14.04
C GLU A 32 7.76 4.19 -13.59
N THR A 33 7.85 4.67 -12.35
CA THR A 33 9.05 5.27 -11.77
C THR A 33 9.23 4.85 -10.32
N GLU A 34 10.48 4.94 -9.83
CA GLU A 34 10.77 4.70 -8.41
C GLU A 34 10.13 5.77 -7.52
N ALA A 35 10.04 7.02 -8.00
CA ALA A 35 9.38 8.11 -7.27
C ALA A 35 7.88 7.84 -7.04
N GLU A 36 7.20 7.18 -7.97
CA GLU A 36 5.82 6.72 -7.76
C GLU A 36 5.74 5.61 -6.71
N LEU A 37 6.69 4.66 -6.69
CA LEU A 37 6.74 3.62 -5.66
C LEU A 37 7.01 4.22 -4.27
N GLU A 38 7.95 5.16 -4.15
CA GLU A 38 8.22 5.89 -2.90
C GLU A 38 6.96 6.63 -2.43
N ALA A 39 6.27 7.36 -3.33
CA ALA A 39 5.02 8.03 -2.99
C ALA A 39 3.93 7.04 -2.54
N TYR A 40 3.83 5.87 -3.16
CA TYR A 40 2.91 4.82 -2.73
C TYR A 40 3.22 4.30 -1.32
N ARG A 41 4.50 4.06 -1.00
CA ARG A 41 4.95 3.63 0.34
C ARG A 41 4.64 4.68 1.40
N ASP A 42 4.92 5.95 1.10
CA ASP A 42 4.57 7.07 1.99
C ASP A 42 3.05 7.14 2.24
N GLY A 43 2.25 6.81 1.23
CA GLY A 43 0.80 6.69 1.35
C GLY A 43 0.36 5.57 2.29
N ILE A 44 1.02 4.40 2.22
CA ILE A 44 0.78 3.30 3.16
C ILE A 44 1.17 3.72 4.59
N ASP A 45 2.37 4.28 4.76
CA ASP A 45 2.91 4.68 6.06
C ASP A 45 2.13 5.84 6.73
N SER A 46 1.34 6.56 5.93
CA SER A 46 0.43 7.60 6.43
C SER A 46 -0.75 7.04 7.21
N VAL A 47 -1.07 5.76 7.03
CA VAL A 47 -2.02 5.00 7.87
C VAL A 47 -1.17 4.23 8.89
N ARG A 48 -0.96 4.82 10.06
CA ARG A 48 0.03 4.32 11.03
C ARG A 48 -0.43 3.05 11.74
N ASP A 49 -1.73 2.94 11.96
CA ASP A 49 -2.36 1.82 12.64
C ASP A 49 -3.80 1.62 12.15
N ALA A 50 -4.44 0.55 12.64
CA ALA A 50 -5.80 0.21 12.26
C ALA A 50 -6.88 1.14 12.86
N TYR A 51 -6.52 2.02 13.80
CA TYR A 51 -7.41 3.02 14.38
C TYR A 51 -7.37 4.34 13.59
N ASP A 52 -6.42 4.49 12.68
CA ASP A 52 -6.41 5.61 11.75
C ASP A 52 -7.50 5.45 10.70
N ARG A 53 -8.30 6.51 10.58
CA ARG A 53 -9.29 6.68 9.54
C ARG A 53 -8.94 7.88 8.68
N ILE A 54 -9.02 7.71 7.37
CA ILE A 54 -8.78 8.79 6.42
C ILE A 54 -10.12 9.31 5.89
N GLU A 55 -10.40 10.58 6.13
CA GLU A 55 -11.61 11.27 5.69
C GLU A 55 -11.28 12.29 4.59
N ASN A 56 -12.24 12.56 3.71
CA ASN A 56 -12.14 13.62 2.68
C ASN A 56 -10.94 13.50 1.73
N LEU A 57 -10.41 12.29 1.51
CA LEU A 57 -9.27 12.05 0.62
C LEU A 57 -9.58 12.48 -0.81
N LYS A 58 -8.77 13.40 -1.33
CA LYS A 58 -8.90 13.93 -2.70
C LYS A 58 -7.53 14.22 -3.30
N VAL A 59 -7.46 14.14 -4.62
CA VAL A 59 -6.29 14.53 -5.42
C VAL A 59 -6.69 15.69 -6.30
N VAL A 60 -5.91 16.77 -6.26
CA VAL A 60 -6.10 17.97 -7.08
C VAL A 60 -4.76 18.29 -7.76
N GLY A 61 -4.65 17.96 -9.05
CA GLY A 61 -3.39 18.09 -9.77
C GLY A 61 -2.33 17.16 -9.21
N ASN A 62 -1.25 17.71 -8.67
CA ASN A 62 -0.14 17.01 -8.02
C ASN A 62 -0.22 17.05 -6.49
N THR A 63 -1.37 17.42 -5.92
CA THR A 63 -1.54 17.55 -4.46
C THR A 63 -2.59 16.57 -3.96
N VAL A 64 -2.30 15.89 -2.86
CA VAL A 64 -3.24 15.06 -2.10
C VAL A 64 -3.63 15.78 -0.82
N ALA A 65 -4.91 15.83 -0.51
CA ALA A 65 -5.42 16.41 0.73
C ALA A 65 -6.42 15.47 1.39
N TYR A 66 -6.34 15.35 2.71
CA TYR A 66 -7.22 14.51 3.53
C TYR A 66 -7.21 14.94 5.00
N THR A 67 -8.19 14.47 5.76
CA THR A 67 -8.23 14.61 7.21
C THR A 67 -7.96 13.24 7.82
N ARG A 68 -6.88 13.08 8.59
CA ARG A 68 -6.59 11.86 9.35
C ARG A 68 -7.23 11.97 10.73
N ARG A 69 -8.01 10.96 11.12
CA ARG A 69 -8.57 10.84 12.46
C ARG A 69 -8.04 9.59 13.12
N CYS A 70 -7.44 9.72 14.30
CA CYS A 70 -7.10 8.59 15.15
C CYS A 70 -8.30 8.31 16.07
N GLU A 71 -8.89 7.12 15.95
CA GLU A 71 -10.03 6.67 16.77
C GLU A 71 -9.59 5.65 17.84
N ASP A 72 -8.36 5.76 18.33
CA ASP A 72 -7.87 4.94 19.44
C ASP A 72 -8.77 5.16 20.67
N PRO A 73 -9.42 4.11 21.20
CA PRO A 73 -10.34 4.23 22.34
C PRO A 73 -9.65 4.68 23.63
N ASP A 74 -8.32 4.54 23.73
CA ASP A 74 -7.52 4.92 24.88
C ASP A 74 -6.88 6.32 24.72
N ALA A 75 -7.07 6.97 23.57
CA ALA A 75 -6.59 8.32 23.29
C ALA A 75 -7.73 9.29 22.97
N ASP A 76 -7.51 10.59 23.16
CA ASP A 76 -8.44 11.59 22.67
C ASP A 76 -8.46 11.56 21.14
N ALA A 77 -9.66 11.54 20.54
CA ALA A 77 -9.79 11.58 19.09
C ALA A 77 -9.20 12.88 18.54
N VAL A 78 -8.10 12.77 17.79
CA VAL A 78 -7.45 13.91 17.13
C VAL A 78 -7.68 13.82 15.63
N ALA A 79 -8.22 14.89 15.05
CA ALA A 79 -8.30 15.09 13.62
C ALA A 79 -7.18 16.02 13.15
N THR A 80 -6.43 15.59 12.14
CA THR A 80 -5.33 16.35 11.53
C THR A 80 -5.57 16.49 10.04
N ASP A 81 -5.73 17.73 9.57
CA ASP A 81 -5.76 18.03 8.15
C ASP A 81 -4.34 17.94 7.58
N THR A 82 -4.20 17.21 6.47
CA THR A 82 -2.92 16.95 5.81
C THR A 82 -3.03 17.32 4.34
N GLU A 83 -1.99 17.97 3.83
CA GLU A 83 -1.81 18.30 2.42
C GLU A 83 -0.38 17.97 2.00
N VAL A 84 -0.23 17.17 0.95
CA VAL A 84 1.06 16.70 0.44
C VAL A 84 1.14 17.00 -1.05
N ALA A 85 2.19 17.70 -1.48
CA ALA A 85 2.42 18.05 -2.87
C ALA A 85 3.56 17.23 -3.45
N PHE A 86 3.36 16.75 -4.68
CA PHE A 86 4.29 15.87 -5.39
C PHE A 86 4.87 16.52 -6.63
N GLY A 87 5.92 15.94 -7.20
CA GLY A 87 6.52 16.42 -8.45
C GLY A 87 5.58 16.23 -9.64
N THR A 88 4.77 15.16 -9.62
CA THR A 88 3.86 14.81 -10.70
C THR A 88 2.47 14.38 -10.21
N PRO A 89 1.43 14.45 -11.05
CA PRO A 89 0.12 13.87 -10.74
C PRO A 89 0.14 12.35 -10.55
N ALA A 90 1.07 11.65 -11.19
CA ALA A 90 1.20 10.19 -11.06
C ALA A 90 1.66 9.78 -9.66
N GLU A 91 2.65 10.50 -9.10
CA GLU A 91 3.08 10.35 -7.70
C GLU A 91 1.93 10.62 -6.72
N ALA A 92 1.16 11.69 -6.92
CA ALA A 92 0.01 12.02 -6.07
C ALA A 92 -1.05 10.91 -6.09
N GLU A 93 -1.32 10.33 -7.26
CA GLU A 93 -2.23 9.19 -7.39
C GLU A 93 -1.63 7.89 -6.82
N ALA A 94 -0.31 7.70 -6.87
CA ALA A 94 0.37 6.59 -6.22
C ALA A 94 0.23 6.69 -4.69
N TYR A 95 0.48 7.85 -4.10
CA TYR A 95 0.26 8.10 -2.67
C TYR A 95 -1.19 7.88 -2.24
N ARG A 96 -2.17 8.40 -3.01
CA ARG A 96 -3.60 8.17 -2.76
C ARG A 96 -3.95 6.68 -2.78
N ARG A 97 -3.36 5.92 -3.71
CA ARG A 97 -3.54 4.45 -3.78
C ARG A 97 -2.90 3.75 -2.59
N GLY A 98 -1.74 4.22 -2.12
CA GLY A 98 -1.08 3.70 -0.91
C GLY A 98 -1.99 3.81 0.32
N ILE A 99 -2.58 4.98 0.53
CA ILE A 99 -3.57 5.18 1.59
C ILE A 99 -4.75 4.22 1.44
N ALA A 100 -5.34 4.16 0.24
CA ALA A 100 -6.52 3.34 0.00
C ALA A 100 -6.26 1.84 0.18
N ASP A 101 -5.04 1.39 -0.13
CA ASP A 101 -4.63 0.00 0.06
C ASP A 101 -4.31 -0.32 1.52
N ALA A 102 -3.87 0.66 2.31
CA ALA A 102 -3.54 0.50 3.73
C ALA A 102 -4.73 0.72 4.68
N GLU A 103 -5.76 1.46 4.25
CA GLU A 103 -6.89 1.81 5.09
C GLU A 103 -7.61 0.56 5.63
N GLY A 104 -7.73 0.48 6.95
CA GLY A 104 -8.31 -0.67 7.65
C GLY A 104 -7.38 -1.87 7.80
N LEU A 105 -6.12 -1.78 7.38
CA LEU A 105 -5.10 -2.81 7.57
C LEU A 105 -4.20 -2.50 8.76
N ALA A 106 -3.84 -3.54 9.50
CA ALA A 106 -2.85 -3.45 10.57
C ALA A 106 -1.45 -3.79 10.03
N ALA A 107 -0.73 -2.76 9.56
CA ALA A 107 0.65 -2.85 9.05
C ALA A 107 0.84 -3.87 7.91
N PRO A 108 0.34 -3.55 6.68
CA PRO A 108 0.58 -4.40 5.52
C PRO A 108 2.07 -4.44 5.13
N LEU A 109 2.51 -5.52 4.49
CA LEU A 109 3.89 -5.65 4.02
C LEU A 109 3.97 -5.37 2.51
N VAL A 110 4.78 -4.39 2.13
CA VAL A 110 5.18 -4.15 0.74
C VAL A 110 6.43 -4.96 0.44
N VAL A 111 6.38 -5.78 -0.61
CA VAL A 111 7.49 -6.60 -1.09
C VAL A 111 7.85 -6.13 -2.50
N ASP A 112 9.10 -5.68 -2.68
CA ASP A 112 9.66 -5.27 -3.97
C ASP A 112 10.78 -6.23 -4.41
N ASP A 113 11.42 -5.93 -5.53
CA ASP A 113 12.49 -6.75 -6.13
C ASP A 113 13.78 -6.81 -5.29
N SER A 114 13.88 -6.05 -4.20
CA SER A 114 14.98 -6.15 -3.24
C SER A 114 14.79 -7.27 -2.21
N ASP A 115 13.56 -7.79 -2.06
CA ASP A 115 13.29 -8.94 -1.19
C ASP A 115 13.69 -10.24 -1.88
N ASP A 116 14.50 -11.07 -1.20
CA ASP A 116 15.01 -12.35 -1.71
C ASP A 116 13.91 -13.31 -2.20
N ARG A 117 12.65 -13.09 -1.77
CA ARG A 117 11.50 -13.95 -2.06
C ARG A 117 10.46 -13.28 -2.95
N PHE A 118 10.78 -12.12 -3.52
CA PHE A 118 9.96 -11.46 -4.54
C PHE A 118 9.65 -12.38 -5.73
N GLU A 119 10.65 -13.12 -6.21
CA GLU A 119 10.50 -14.05 -7.34
C GLU A 119 9.53 -15.19 -7.02
N GLU A 120 9.38 -15.59 -5.76
CA GLU A 120 8.38 -16.59 -5.35
C GLU A 120 6.95 -16.05 -5.51
N LEU A 121 6.71 -14.79 -5.11
CA LEU A 121 5.43 -14.11 -5.30
C LEU A 121 5.12 -13.91 -6.79
N LEU A 122 6.13 -13.57 -7.58
CA LEU A 122 5.99 -13.46 -9.03
C LEU A 122 5.61 -14.80 -9.66
N ALA A 123 6.25 -15.90 -9.26
CA ALA A 123 5.92 -17.23 -9.74
C ALA A 123 4.49 -17.66 -9.36
N TRP A 124 4.05 -17.39 -8.12
CA TRP A 124 2.69 -17.74 -7.68
C TRP A 124 1.59 -16.95 -8.38
N THR A 125 1.85 -15.70 -8.76
CA THR A 125 0.91 -14.89 -9.53
C THR A 125 0.87 -15.30 -11.00
N ALA A 126 2.00 -15.67 -11.60
CA ALA A 126 2.06 -16.23 -12.95
C ALA A 126 1.37 -17.60 -13.05
N ALA A 127 1.61 -18.50 -12.10
CA ALA A 127 1.04 -19.86 -12.09
C ALA A 127 -0.49 -19.91 -11.92
N GLY A 128 -1.12 -18.83 -11.45
CA GLY A 128 -2.58 -18.72 -11.39
C GLY A 128 -3.26 -18.46 -12.75
N SER A 129 -2.47 -18.19 -13.80
CA SER A 129 -2.96 -17.80 -15.13
C SER A 129 -3.06 -18.98 -16.12
N ASP A 130 -2.55 -20.16 -15.76
CA ASP A 130 -2.49 -21.35 -16.63
C ASP A 130 -3.71 -22.30 -16.52
N CYS A 131 -4.80 -21.88 -15.87
CA CYS A 131 -6.04 -22.67 -15.76
C CYS A 131 -7.22 -22.04 -16.51
N ALA A 132 -6.93 -21.35 -17.62
CA ALA A 132 -7.93 -20.84 -18.55
C ALA A 132 -7.50 -21.10 -20.00
N ALA A 133 -7.44 -22.38 -20.39
CA ALA A 133 -7.36 -22.83 -21.78
C ALA A 133 -8.23 -24.07 -21.99
#